data_AF-A0A950K9I0-F1
#
_entry.id   AF-A0A950K9I0-F1
#
_cell.length_a   1.000
_cell.length_b   1.000
_cell.length_c   1.000
_cell.angle_alpha   90.00
_cell.angle_beta   90.00
_cell.angle_gamma   90.00
#
_symmetry.space_group_name_H-M   'P 1'
#
loop_
_entity.id
_entity.type
_entity.pdbx_description
1 polymer ?
#
loop_
_entity_poly.entity_id
_entity_poly.type
_entity_poly.pdbx_seq_one_letter_code
_entity_poly.pdbx_strand_id
1 'polypeptide(L)'
;MQLLTGEDLGRIYAVTDALQLHRDWLVVPVDVRPEGREYQQPDGKIILHAPVREQFEDWLKDLRRRLQLLDLGRVPRPYVNDPHLTSTGPHDYQPRGTRNYLGPLGIVR
;
A
#
# COMPACT_ATOMS: atom_id res chain seq x y z
N MET A 1 4.22 -22.20 0.72
CA MET A 1 3.91 -20.76 0.51
C MET A 1 3.49 -20.21 1.85
N GLN A 2 4.21 -19.23 2.37
CA GLN A 2 3.82 -18.53 3.59
C GLN A 2 2.84 -17.41 3.21
N LEU A 3 1.84 -17.18 4.06
CA LEU A 3 0.81 -16.17 3.86
C LEU A 3 0.73 -15.30 5.11
N LEU A 4 0.33 -14.05 4.93
CA LEU A 4 -0.01 -13.19 6.05
C LEU A 4 -1.24 -13.71 6.77
N THR A 5 -1.19 -13.71 8.09
CA THR A 5 -2.34 -14.00 8.94
C THR A 5 -3.20 -12.74 9.14
N GLY A 6 -4.43 -12.91 9.63
CA GLY A 6 -5.27 -11.76 10.00
C GLY A 6 -4.64 -10.89 11.10
N GLU A 7 -3.85 -11.48 11.99
CA GLU A 7 -3.11 -10.74 13.02
C GLU A 7 -2.01 -9.88 12.40
N ASP A 8 -1.27 -10.41 11.42
CA ASP A 8 -0.23 -9.66 10.71
C ASP A 8 -0.82 -8.47 9.95
N LEU A 9 -1.95 -8.68 9.28
CA LEU A 9 -2.70 -7.60 8.63
C LEU A 9 -3.15 -6.55 9.64
N GLY A 10 -3.69 -6.96 10.80
CA GLY A 10 -4.08 -6.06 11.87
C GLY A 10 -2.91 -5.19 12.38
N ARG A 11 -1.71 -5.78 12.51
CA ARG A 11 -0.50 -5.06 12.91
C ARG A 11 -0.05 -4.04 11.86
N ILE A 12 -0.09 -4.40 10.57
CA ILE A 12 0.20 -3.47 9.47
C ILE A 12 -0.79 -2.31 9.48
N TYR A 13 -2.08 -2.60 9.61
CA TYR A 13 -3.12 -1.57 9.63
C TYR A 13 -3.00 -0.64 10.84
N ALA A 14 -2.60 -1.15 12.00
CA ALA A 14 -2.33 -0.30 13.17
C ALA A 14 -1.26 0.77 12.88
N VAL A 15 -0.21 0.42 12.13
CA VAL A 15 0.84 1.36 11.72
C VAL A 15 0.29 2.41 10.75
N THR A 16 -0.49 2.00 9.75
CA THR A 16 -1.03 2.91 8.73
C THR A 16 -2.15 3.80 9.28
N ASP A 17 -2.96 3.29 10.21
CA ASP A 17 -4.01 4.04 10.88
C ASP A 17 -3.42 5.13 11.79
N ALA A 18 -2.29 4.85 12.45
CA ALA A 18 -1.55 5.85 13.23
C ALA A 18 -1.01 7.00 12.36
N LEU A 19 -0.86 6.78 11.05
CA LEU A 19 -0.54 7.80 10.06
C LEU A 19 -1.77 8.46 9.42
N GLN A 20 -2.98 8.06 9.85
CA GLN A 20 -4.27 8.52 9.32
C GLN A 20 -4.34 8.38 7.79
N LEU A 21 -4.02 7.19 7.27
CA LEU A 21 -4.15 6.86 5.85
C LEU A 21 -5.51 6.20 5.60
N HIS A 22 -6.18 6.55 4.50
CA HIS A 22 -7.44 5.92 4.12
C HIS A 22 -7.22 4.45 3.75
N ARG A 23 -7.97 3.52 4.35
CA ARG A 23 -7.74 2.07 4.19
C ARG A 23 -7.94 1.56 2.76
N ASP A 24 -8.91 2.10 2.02
CA ASP A 24 -9.13 1.70 0.61
C ASP A 24 -8.00 2.11 -0.33
N TRP A 25 -7.11 2.99 0.13
CA TRP A 25 -5.93 3.45 -0.58
C TRP A 25 -4.67 2.66 -0.22
N LEU A 26 -4.81 1.68 0.67
CA LEU A 26 -3.77 0.75 1.08
C LEU A 26 -4.06 -0.63 0.49
N VAL A 27 -3.08 -1.16 -0.23
CA VAL A 27 -3.12 -2.52 -0.76
C VAL A 27 -2.07 -3.35 -0.03
N VAL A 28 -2.50 -4.35 0.72
CA VAL A 28 -1.61 -5.30 1.41
C VAL A 28 -1.85 -6.69 0.82
N PRO A 29 -1.05 -7.11 -0.18
CA PRO A 29 -1.14 -8.46 -0.70
C PRO A 29 -0.86 -9.48 0.40
N VAL A 30 -1.64 -10.56 0.43
CA VAL A 30 -1.50 -11.62 1.44
C VAL A 30 -0.26 -12.49 1.18
N ASP A 31 0.28 -12.46 -0.05
CA ASP A 31 1.54 -13.10 -0.39
C ASP A 31 2.73 -12.40 0.27
N VAL A 32 3.60 -13.19 0.90
CA VAL A 32 4.88 -12.68 1.41
C VAL A 32 5.96 -12.76 0.34
N ARG A 33 6.91 -11.82 0.40
CA ARG A 33 8.08 -11.78 -0.49
C ARG A 33 9.37 -12.00 0.29
N PRO A 34 10.48 -12.41 -0.35
CA PRO A 34 11.78 -12.51 0.32
C PRO A 34 12.24 -11.19 0.96
N GLU A 35 11.87 -10.06 0.34
CA GLU A 35 12.14 -8.71 0.81
C GLU A 35 10.83 -7.94 0.94
N GLY A 36 10.68 -7.21 2.04
CA GLY A 36 9.53 -6.34 2.27
C GLY A 36 9.73 -5.02 1.57
N ARG A 37 8.70 -4.53 0.86
CA ARG A 37 8.78 -3.29 0.09
C ARG A 37 7.48 -2.53 0.12
N GLU A 38 7.59 -1.21 0.14
CA GLU A 38 6.48 -0.28 0.04
C GLU A 38 6.62 0.58 -1.20
N TYR A 39 5.51 0.78 -1.91
CA TYR A 39 5.47 1.55 -3.13
C TYR A 39 4.25 2.45 -3.15
N GLN A 40 4.41 3.68 -3.61
CA GLN A 40 3.30 4.57 -3.91
C GLN A 40 3.09 4.61 -5.42
N GLN A 41 1.87 4.36 -5.87
CA GLN A 41 1.46 4.54 -7.24
C GLN A 41 1.30 6.03 -7.57
N PRO A 42 1.37 6.42 -8.87
CA PRO A 42 1.20 7.81 -9.28
C PRO A 42 -0.15 8.42 -8.86
N ASP A 43 -1.18 7.59 -8.76
CA ASP A 43 -2.53 7.99 -8.29
C ASP A 43 -2.57 8.31 -6.79
N GLY A 44 -1.60 7.83 -6.01
CA GLY A 44 -1.51 8.01 -4.57
C GLY A 44 -1.71 6.73 -3.76
N LYS A 45 -2.12 5.61 -4.38
CA LYS A 45 -2.31 4.34 -3.68
C LYS A 45 -0.99 3.78 -3.17
N ILE A 46 -1.00 3.24 -1.96
CA ILE A 46 0.19 2.63 -1.33
C ILE A 46 0.03 1.12 -1.34
N ILE A 47 1.06 0.41 -1.82
CA ILE A 47 1.15 -1.04 -1.81
C ILE A 47 2.24 -1.46 -0.83
N LEU A 48 1.88 -2.36 0.08
CA LEU A 48 2.76 -2.88 1.12
C LEU A 48 2.98 -4.37 0.91
N HIS A 49 4.12 -4.73 0.31
CA HIS A 49 4.57 -6.11 0.26
C HIS A 49 5.29 -6.46 1.55
N ALA A 50 4.69 -7.34 2.34
CA ALA A 50 5.32 -7.83 3.56
C ALA A 50 6.42 -8.86 3.24
N PRO A 51 7.52 -8.87 4.00
CA PRO A 51 8.53 -9.90 3.86
C PRO A 51 8.09 -11.23 4.48
N VAL A 52 8.93 -12.25 4.32
CA VAL A 52 8.85 -13.50 5.09
C VAL A 52 8.92 -13.24 6.60
N ARG A 53 8.35 -14.15 7.39
CA ARG A 53 8.15 -14.01 8.86
C ARG A 53 9.41 -13.62 9.63
N GLU A 54 10.56 -14.16 9.23
CA GLU A 54 11.87 -13.89 9.86
C GLU A 54 12.24 -12.41 9.85
N GLN A 55 11.80 -11.66 8.83
CA GLN A 55 12.10 -10.23 8.66
C GLN A 55 10.90 -9.34 8.97
N PHE A 56 9.72 -9.92 9.24
CA PHE A 56 8.46 -9.20 9.38
C PHE A 56 8.50 -8.19 10.53
N GLU A 57 9.01 -8.58 11.69
CA GLU A 57 9.03 -7.72 12.88
C GLU A 57 9.92 -6.48 12.68
N ASP A 58 11.11 -6.66 12.10
CA ASP A 58 12.02 -5.54 11.86
C ASP A 58 11.52 -4.66 10.72
N TRP A 59 10.96 -5.26 9.68
CA TRP A 59 10.27 -4.53 8.62
C TRP A 59 9.11 -3.70 9.16
N LEU A 60 8.30 -4.25 10.07
CA LEU A 60 7.13 -3.58 10.65
C LEU A 60 7.53 -2.41 11.57
N LYS A 61 8.58 -2.58 12.39
CA LYS A 61 9.12 -1.50 13.25
C LYS A 61 9.54 -0.30 12.42
N ASP A 62 10.19 -0.54 11.28
CA ASP A 62 10.67 0.52 10.40
C ASP A 62 9.62 1.00 9.38
N LEU A 63 8.49 0.30 9.23
CA LEU A 63 7.46 0.61 8.23
C LEU A 63 6.95 2.03 8.34
N ARG A 64 6.70 2.50 9.57
CA ARG A 64 6.22 3.87 9.80
C ARG A 64 7.19 4.89 9.22
N ARG A 65 8.49 4.72 9.49
CA ARG A 65 9.53 5.63 9.01
C ARG A 65 9.60 5.61 7.49
N ARG A 66 9.53 4.44 6.86
CA ARG A 66 9.56 4.32 5.39
C ARG A 66 8.35 4.96 4.73
N LEU A 67 7.16 4.76 5.29
CA LEU A 67 5.93 5.42 4.82
C LEU A 67 6.01 6.95 4.89
N GLN A 68 6.68 7.51 5.90
CA GLN A 68 6.88 8.96 6.03
C GLN A 68 7.82 9.55 4.97
N LEU A 69 8.61 8.71 4.29
CA LEU A 69 9.44 9.15 3.15
C LEU A 69 8.65 9.25 1.84
N LEU A 70 7.42 8.70 1.80
CA LEU A 70 6.52 8.79 0.65
C LEU A 70 5.77 10.13 0.65
N ASP A 71 5.21 10.50 -0.50
CA ASP A 71 4.37 11.68 -0.63
C ASP A 71 2.96 11.39 -0.08
N LEU A 72 2.83 11.36 1.24
CA LEU A 72 1.57 11.11 1.94
C LEU A 72 0.51 12.20 1.67
N GLY A 73 0.87 13.32 1.04
CA GLY A 73 -0.08 14.35 0.60
C GLY A 73 -1.00 13.86 -0.51
N ARG A 74 -0.59 12.83 -1.26
CA ARG A 74 -1.41 12.19 -2.31
C ARG A 74 -2.35 11.12 -1.78
N VAL A 75 -2.23 10.74 -0.50
CA VAL A 75 -3.08 9.70 0.10
C VAL A 75 -4.22 10.39 0.86
N PRO A 76 -5.48 10.06 0.56
CA PRO A 76 -6.61 10.62 1.27
C PRO A 76 -6.58 10.27 2.76
N ARG A 77 -7.20 11.13 3.57
CA ARG A 77 -7.41 10.88 5.00
C ARG A 77 -8.72 10.13 5.22
N PRO A 78 -8.86 9.34 6.30
CA PRO A 78 -10.07 8.54 6.56
C PRO A 78 -11.39 9.32 6.55
N TYR A 79 -11.35 10.62 6.88
CA TYR A 79 -12.54 11.49 6.92
C TYR A 79 -12.83 12.19 5.58
N VAL A 80 -11.97 12.01 4.57
CA VAL A 80 -12.17 12.54 3.22
C VAL A 80 -12.85 11.45 2.42
N ASN A 81 -14.08 11.70 1.94
CA ASN A 81 -14.69 10.86 0.89
C ASN A 81 -13.70 10.77 -0.26
N ASP A 82 -13.49 9.56 -0.78
CA ASP A 82 -12.48 9.29 -1.81
C ASP A 82 -12.42 10.46 -2.81
N PRO A 83 -11.30 11.21 -2.89
CA PRO A 83 -11.22 12.39 -3.76
C PRO A 83 -11.37 12.02 -5.24
N HIS A 84 -11.27 10.73 -5.58
CA HIS A 84 -11.57 10.19 -6.90
C HIS A 84 -13.00 9.68 -7.08
N LEU A 85 -13.88 9.79 -6.08
CA LEU A 85 -15.30 9.43 -6.20
C LEU A 85 -16.02 10.26 -7.29
N THR A 86 -15.54 11.48 -7.55
CA THR A 86 -16.02 12.37 -8.63
C THR A 86 -15.15 12.32 -9.89
N SER A 87 -14.00 11.65 -9.86
CA SER A 87 -13.05 11.48 -10.98
C SER A 87 -13.43 10.34 -11.92
N THR A 88 -14.71 10.29 -12.31
CA THR A 88 -15.23 9.38 -13.35
C THR A 88 -15.66 10.20 -14.57
N GLY A 89 -14.81 11.13 -15.01
CA GLY A 89 -15.02 12.01 -16.16
C GLY A 89 -14.21 11.60 -17.40
N PRO A 90 -14.59 12.05 -18.61
CA PRO A 90 -13.97 11.65 -19.88
C PRO A 90 -12.51 12.09 -20.08
N HIS A 91 -11.96 12.93 -19.21
CA HIS A 91 -10.57 13.40 -19.24
C HIS A 91 -9.68 12.77 -18.15
N ASP A 92 -10.15 11.70 -17.49
CA ASP A 92 -9.46 11.13 -16.32
C ASP A 92 -8.22 10.29 -16.61
N TYR A 93 -7.37 10.20 -15.57
CA TYR A 93 -6.34 9.18 -15.46
C TYR A 93 -7.00 7.80 -15.34
N GLN A 94 -7.02 7.05 -16.43
CA GLN A 94 -7.57 5.70 -16.42
C GLN A 94 -6.75 4.82 -15.46
N PRO A 95 -7.36 4.20 -14.43
CA PRO A 95 -6.70 3.21 -13.62
C PRO A 95 -6.40 1.99 -14.50
N ARG A 96 -5.24 2.01 -15.16
CA ARG A 96 -4.71 0.86 -15.87
C ARG A 96 -4.25 -0.10 -14.80
N GLY A 97 -5.14 -1.00 -14.37
CA GLY A 97 -5.00 -1.84 -13.18
C GLY A 97 -3.57 -2.32 -12.89
N THR A 98 -3.27 -2.56 -11.61
CA THR A 98 -1.95 -2.77 -10.98
C THR A 98 -0.85 -3.40 -11.85
N ARG A 99 -1.19 -4.39 -12.69
CA ARG A 99 -0.29 -5.04 -13.67
C ARG A 99 0.35 -4.07 -14.68
N ASN A 100 -0.32 -3.00 -15.10
CA ASN A 100 0.26 -2.04 -16.05
C ASN A 100 1.29 -1.11 -15.40
N TYR A 101 1.14 -0.82 -14.10
CA TYR A 101 2.09 0.00 -13.35
C TYR A 101 3.27 -0.82 -12.81
N LEU A 102 2.97 -2.02 -12.30
CA LEU A 102 3.93 -2.86 -11.62
C LEU A 102 4.57 -3.93 -12.52
N GLY A 103 3.99 -4.21 -13.68
CA GLY A 103 4.52 -5.15 -14.67
C GLY A 103 5.88 -4.72 -15.24
N PRO A 104 6.05 -3.47 -15.70
CA PRO A 104 7.35 -2.96 -16.13
C PRO A 104 8.41 -2.95 -15.02
N LEU A 105 7.97 -2.84 -13.76
CA LEU A 105 8.83 -2.90 -12.57
C LEU A 105 9.11 -4.35 -12.12
N GLY A 106 8.55 -5.36 -12.79
CA GLY A 106 8.74 -6.79 -12.49
C GLY A 106 8.09 -7.27 -11.19
N ILE A 107 7.24 -6.45 -10.57
CA ILE A 107 6.64 -6.73 -9.25
C ILE A 107 5.43 -7.68 -9.38
N VAL A 108 4.67 -7.55 -10.48
CA VAL A 108 3.49 -8.38 -10.78
C VAL A 108 3.71 -9.05 -12.14
N ARG A 109 3.56 -10.38 -12.20
CA ARG A 109 3.70 -11.20 -13.42
C ARG A 109 2.39 -11.43 -14.13
#